data_AF-A0A930MFS3-F1
#
_entry.id   AF-A0A930MFS3-F1
#
_cell.length_a   1.000
_cell.length_b   1.000
_cell.length_c   1.000
_cell.angle_alpha   90.00
_cell.angle_beta   90.00
_cell.angle_gamma   90.00
#
_symmetry.space_group_name_H-M   'P 1'
#
loop_
_entity.id
_entity.type
_entity.pdbx_description
1 polymer ?
#
loop_
_entity_poly.entity_id
_entity_poly.type
_entity_poly.pdbx_seq_one_letter_code
_entity_poly.pdbx_strand_id
1 'polypeptide(L)'
;MIEFFSNLFAPIIHILQMILGAFYSVTSAAGFESYGFPIILLTILIKLVTYPLTVKQVKSMKAMQDIQPKMKKIQEKYKHDPQMLQQKTGELFREAGVNPLAGCLPLLVQMPILMGMYYALFN
;
A
#
# COMPACT_ATOMS: atom_id res chain seq x y z
N MET A 1 17.38 -2.12 13.15
CA MET A 1 16.24 -1.73 12.27
C MET A 1 16.45 -2.23 10.84
N ILE A 2 17.62 -1.97 10.22
CA ILE A 2 17.99 -2.52 8.90
C ILE A 2 17.93 -4.05 8.90
N GLU A 3 18.40 -4.73 9.95
CA GLU A 3 18.31 -6.19 10.07
C GLU A 3 16.88 -6.72 10.24
N PHE A 4 16.00 -5.99 10.93
CA PHE A 4 14.58 -6.36 11.04
C PHE A 4 13.89 -6.31 9.68
N PHE A 5 14.09 -5.22 8.93
CA PHE A 5 13.57 -5.12 7.56
C PHE A 5 14.25 -6.12 6.61
N SER A 6 15.55 -6.36 6.76
CA SER A 6 16.29 -7.37 5.98
C SER A 6 15.72 -8.76 6.18
N ASN A 7 15.50 -9.20 7.43
CA ASN A 7 14.91 -10.51 7.73
C ASN A 7 13.41 -10.60 7.39
N LEU A 8 12.67 -9.50 7.52
CA LEU A 8 11.25 -9.43 7.15
C LEU A 8 11.04 -9.50 5.63
N PHE A 9 11.91 -8.85 4.86
CA PHE A 9 11.84 -8.81 3.40
C PHE A 9 12.71 -9.88 2.71
N ALA A 10 13.62 -10.56 3.40
CA ALA A 10 14.42 -11.67 2.86
C ALA A 10 13.59 -12.72 2.10
N PRO A 11 12.49 -13.28 2.64
CA PRO A 11 11.69 -14.25 1.89
C PRO A 11 11.06 -13.63 0.64
N ILE A 12 10.65 -12.36 0.70
CA ILE A 12 10.10 -11.61 -0.44
C ILE A 12 11.18 -11.39 -1.50
N ILE A 13 12.41 -11.06 -1.10
CA ILE A 13 13.55 -10.83 -1.98
C ILE A 13 13.95 -12.12 -2.69
N HIS A 14 14.02 -13.25 -1.99
CA HIS A 14 14.32 -14.55 -2.59
C HIS A 14 13.27 -14.99 -3.62
N ILE A 15 11.98 -14.80 -3.30
CA ILE A 15 10.89 -15.06 -4.26
C ILE A 15 11.02 -14.14 -5.48
N LEU A 16 11.31 -12.86 -5.26
CA LEU A 16 11.48 -11.90 -6.34
C LEU A 16 12.67 -12.25 -7.23
N GLN A 17 13.81 -12.66 -6.65
CA GLN A 17 15.00 -13.12 -7.38
C GLN A 17 14.72 -14.38 -8.19
N MET A 18 13.96 -15.33 -7.65
CA MET A 18 13.55 -16.53 -8.38
C MET A 18 12.69 -16.18 -9.60
N ILE A 19 11.74 -15.27 -9.43
CA ILE A 19 10.90 -14.77 -10.52
C ILE A 19 11.77 -14.05 -11.55
N LEU A 20 12.63 -13.12 -11.13
CA LEU A 20 13.50 -12.35 -12.03
C LEU A 20 14.49 -13.25 -12.79
N GLY A 21 15.03 -14.29 -12.13
CA GLY A 21 15.86 -15.31 -12.77
C GLY A 21 15.11 -16.12 -13.82
N ALA A 22 13.84 -16.47 -13.57
CA ALA A 22 12.99 -17.14 -14.55
C ALA A 22 12.66 -16.23 -15.75
N PHE A 23 12.44 -14.93 -15.53
CA PHE A 23 12.28 -13.98 -16.63
C PHE A 23 13.61 -13.75 -17.38
N TYR A 24 14.74 -13.69 -16.68
CA TYR A 24 16.06 -13.52 -17.27
C TYR A 24 16.45 -14.70 -18.16
N SER A 25 16.16 -15.94 -17.76
CA SER A 25 16.44 -17.14 -18.59
C SER A 25 15.61 -17.19 -19.87
N VAL A 26 14.37 -16.70 -19.85
CA VAL A 26 13.53 -16.57 -21.04
C VAL A 26 14.02 -15.43 -21.96
N THR A 27 14.54 -14.35 -21.38
CA THR A 27 15.00 -13.18 -22.13
C THR A 27 16.41 -13.38 -22.73
N SER A 28 17.27 -14.14 -22.05
CA SER A 28 18.58 -14.56 -22.57
C SER A 28 18.45 -15.55 -23.72
N ALA A 29 17.44 -16.45 -23.68
CA ALA A 29 17.09 -17.32 -24.81
C ALA A 29 16.60 -16.54 -26.04
N ALA A 30 16.09 -15.31 -25.85
CA ALA A 30 15.64 -14.42 -26.92
C ALA A 30 16.77 -13.53 -27.50
N GLY A 31 18.01 -13.65 -27.03
CA GLY A 31 19.18 -12.96 -27.59
C GLY A 31 19.45 -11.55 -27.04
N PHE A 32 18.77 -11.15 -25.96
CA PHE A 32 18.97 -9.85 -25.31
C PHE A 32 19.66 -10.02 -23.95
N GLU A 33 20.98 -9.80 -23.88
CA GLU A 33 21.78 -9.87 -22.64
C GLU A 33 21.62 -8.65 -21.71
N SER A 34 20.55 -7.86 -21.89
CA SER A 34 20.32 -6.68 -21.07
C SER A 34 19.38 -6.99 -19.91
N TYR A 35 19.86 -6.77 -18.69
CA TYR A 35 19.07 -6.86 -17.46
C TYR A 35 17.87 -5.89 -17.42
N GLY A 36 17.83 -4.88 -18.31
CA GLY A 36 16.73 -3.90 -18.36
C GLY A 36 15.42 -4.47 -18.91
N PHE A 37 15.48 -5.33 -19.94
CA PHE A 37 14.28 -5.88 -20.59
C PHE A 37 13.42 -6.77 -19.67
N PRO A 38 14.00 -7.71 -18.90
CA PRO A 38 13.25 -8.51 -17.92
C PRO A 38 12.54 -7.64 -16.88
N ILE A 39 13.18 -6.56 -16.42
CA ILE A 39 12.63 -5.65 -15.41
C ILE A 39 11.41 -4.91 -15.98
N ILE A 40 11.50 -4.40 -17.21
CA ILE A 40 10.39 -3.70 -17.89
C ILE A 40 9.21 -4.66 -18.09
N LEU A 41 9.47 -5.87 -18.59
CA LEU A 41 8.43 -6.87 -18.82
C LEU A 41 7.75 -7.28 -17.51
N LEU A 42 8.53 -7.50 -16.45
CA LEU A 42 8.03 -7.80 -15.12
C LEU A 42 7.16 -6.67 -14.57
N THR A 43 7.57 -5.41 -14.74
CA THR A 43 6.76 -4.27 -14.27
C THR A 43 5.44 -4.15 -15.02
N ILE A 44 5.41 -4.39 -16.33
CA ILE A 44 4.17 -4.41 -17.11
C ILE A 44 3.25 -5.53 -16.64
N LEU A 45 3.78 -6.73 -16.44
CA LEU A 45 3.01 -7.90 -16.01
C LEU A 45 2.45 -7.71 -14.59
N ILE A 46 3.27 -7.23 -13.66
CA ILE A 46 2.82 -6.88 -12.31
C ILE A 46 1.72 -5.82 -12.38
N LYS A 47 1.91 -4.74 -13.15
CA LYS A 47 0.90 -3.69 -13.30
C LYS A 47 -0.41 -4.22 -13.88
N LEU A 48 -0.37 -5.13 -14.85
CA LEU A 48 -1.58 -5.74 -15.42
C LEU A 48 -2.33 -6.59 -14.38
N VAL A 49 -1.62 -7.39 -13.60
CA VAL A 49 -2.22 -8.22 -12.54
C VAL A 49 -2.74 -7.37 -11.37
N THR A 50 -2.03 -6.31 -11.00
CA THR A 50 -2.43 -5.41 -9.91
C THR A 50 -3.42 -4.33 -10.32
N TYR A 51 -3.64 -4.09 -11.62
CA TYR A 51 -4.63 -3.13 -12.11
C TYR A 51 -6.02 -3.28 -11.48
N PRO A 52 -6.67 -4.47 -11.46
CA PRO A 52 -7.97 -4.64 -10.81
C PRO A 52 -7.92 -4.36 -9.30
N LEU A 53 -6.78 -4.63 -8.64
CA LEU A 53 -6.58 -4.33 -7.23
C LEU A 53 -6.47 -2.82 -7.01
N THR A 54 -5.73 -2.11 -7.86
CA THR A 54 -5.60 -0.64 -7.82
C THR A 54 -6.94 0.05 -8.03
N VAL A 55 -7.77 -0.43 -8.96
CA VAL A 55 -9.13 0.11 -9.16
C VAL A 55 -9.99 -0.04 -7.89
N LYS A 56 -9.90 -1.19 -7.21
CA LYS A 56 -10.59 -1.39 -5.91
C LYS A 56 -10.06 -0.44 -4.83
N GLN A 57 -8.74 -0.23 -4.76
CA GLN A 57 -8.12 0.70 -3.81
C GLN A 57 -8.59 2.14 -4.05
N VAL A 58 -8.61 2.61 -5.31
CA VAL A 58 -9.07 3.95 -5.68
C VAL A 58 -10.56 4.14 -5.39
N LYS A 59 -11.40 3.13 -5.68
CA LYS A 59 -12.82 3.17 -5.35
C LYS A 59 -13.06 3.30 -3.84
N SER A 60 -12.32 2.55 -3.03
CA SER A 60 -12.39 2.65 -1.57
C SER A 60 -11.95 4.03 -1.05
N MET A 61 -10.91 4.61 -1.65
CA MET A 61 -10.43 5.96 -1.28
C MET A 61 -11.47 7.04 -1.61
N LYS A 62 -12.13 6.94 -2.76
CA LYS A 62 -13.20 7.88 -3.14
C LYS A 62 -14.41 7.76 -2.21
N ALA A 63 -14.82 6.53 -1.87
CA ALA A 63 -15.91 6.32 -0.92
C ALA A 63 -15.61 6.92 0.46
N MET A 64 -14.35 6.88 0.93
CA MET A 64 -13.94 7.59 2.16
C MET A 64 -14.12 9.12 2.05
N GLN A 65 -13.83 9.71 0.89
CA GLN A 65 -13.99 11.15 0.66
C GLN A 65 -15.47 11.55 0.71
N ASP A 66 -16.36 10.74 0.14
CA ASP A 66 -17.81 10.99 0.15
C ASP A 66 -18.42 10.92 1.56
N ILE A 67 -17.80 10.18 2.49
CA ILE A 67 -18.27 10.05 3.88
C ILE A 67 -17.75 11.19 4.77
N GLN A 68 -16.64 11.86 4.39
CA GLN A 68 -16.09 12.99 5.17
C GLN A 68 -17.11 14.07 5.58
N PRO A 69 -18.03 14.56 4.72
CA PRO A 69 -19.01 15.56 5.14
C PRO A 69 -19.97 15.02 6.21
N LYS A 70 -20.37 13.75 6.14
CA LYS A 70 -21.20 13.10 7.18
C LYS A 70 -20.41 12.93 8.48
N MET A 71 -19.12 12.59 8.37
CA MET A 71 -18.21 12.51 9.50
C MET A 71 -18.11 13.83 10.25
N LYS A 72 -17.97 14.96 9.54
CA LYS A 72 -17.92 16.30 10.14
C LYS A 72 -19.20 16.64 10.90
N LYS A 73 -20.37 16.30 10.37
CA LYS A 73 -21.66 16.51 11.06
C LYS A 73 -21.76 15.69 12.35
N ILE A 74 -21.31 14.44 12.34
CA ILE A 74 -21.28 13.60 13.56
C ILE A 74 -20.28 14.18 14.57
N GLN A 75 -19.10 14.60 14.11
CA GLN A 75 -18.10 15.24 14.95
C GLN A 75 -18.66 16.50 15.62
N GLU A 76 -19.30 17.40 14.88
CA GLU A 76 -19.92 18.61 15.42
C GLU A 76 -21.05 18.31 16.41
N LYS A 77 -21.91 17.32 16.10
CA LYS A 77 -23.05 16.95 16.94
C LYS A 77 -22.64 16.30 18.26
N TYR A 78 -21.55 15.53 18.27
CA TYR A 78 -21.10 14.76 19.44
C TYR A 78 -19.73 15.23 19.97
N LYS A 79 -19.33 16.49 19.74
CA LYS A 79 -18.07 17.06 20.26
C LYS A 79 -17.87 16.87 21.75
N HIS A 80 -18.95 16.93 22.53
CA HIS A 80 -18.93 16.85 23.98
C HIS A 80 -19.08 15.42 24.53
N ASP A 81 -19.31 14.43 23.66
CA ASP A 81 -19.49 13.03 24.04
C ASP A 81 -18.60 12.11 23.19
N PRO A 82 -17.36 11.85 23.63
CA PRO A 82 -16.41 11.03 22.88
C PRO A 82 -16.84 9.56 22.76
N GLN A 83 -17.65 9.04 23.70
CA GLN A 83 -18.15 7.66 23.62
C GLN A 83 -19.19 7.53 22.49
N MET A 84 -20.16 8.45 22.44
CA MET A 84 -21.16 8.49 21.37
C MET A 84 -20.54 8.81 20.01
N LEU A 85 -19.52 9.68 19.98
CA LEU A 85 -18.77 9.98 18.77
C LEU A 85 -18.15 8.72 18.16
N GLN A 86 -17.49 7.90 18.98
CA GLN A 86 -16.80 6.70 18.51
C GLN A 86 -17.80 5.64 18.00
N GLN A 87 -18.93 5.46 18.70
CA GLN A 87 -20.00 4.57 18.25
C GLN A 87 -20.59 5.01 16.90
N LYS A 88 -20.99 6.28 16.77
CA LYS A 88 -21.62 6.81 15.55
C LYS A 88 -20.67 6.85 14.36
N THR A 89 -19.39 7.09 14.61
CA THR A 89 -18.32 7.00 13.60
C THR A 89 -18.18 5.57 13.08
N GLY A 90 -18.18 4.57 13.98
CA GLY A 90 -18.12 3.15 13.61
C GLY A 90 -19.35 2.67 12.85
N GLU A 91 -20.55 3.10 13.26
CA GLU A 91 -21.80 2.83 12.54
C GLU A 91 -21.77 3.42 11.13
N LEU A 92 -21.35 4.67 10.97
CA LEU A 92 -21.26 5.34 9.66
C LEU A 92 -20.32 4.60 8.70
N PHE A 93 -19.16 4.14 9.17
CA PHE A 93 -18.23 3.37 8.33
C PHE A 93 -18.80 2.01 7.93
N ARG A 94 -19.55 1.34 8.83
CA ARG A 94 -20.22 0.06 8.55
C ARG A 94 -21.36 0.22 7.55
N GLU A 95 -22.22 1.23 7.73
CA GLU A 95 -23.33 1.54 6.82
C GLU A 95 -22.84 1.92 5.42
N ALA A 96 -21.73 2.64 5.33
CA ALA A 96 -21.15 3.03 4.05
C ALA A 96 -20.32 1.92 3.39
N GLY A 97 -20.04 0.81 4.10
CA GLY A 97 -19.27 -0.32 3.58
C GLY A 97 -17.82 0.01 3.24
N VAL A 98 -17.23 1.00 3.92
CA VAL A 98 -15.88 1.49 3.62
C VAL A 98 -14.88 1.06 4.69
N ASN A 99 -13.71 0.56 4.25
CA ASN A 99 -12.65 0.12 5.15
C ASN A 99 -11.61 1.25 5.36
N PRO A 100 -11.56 1.90 6.55
CA PRO A 100 -10.63 2.99 6.81
C PRO A 100 -9.15 2.56 6.76
N LEU A 101 -8.86 1.28 7.02
CA LEU A 101 -7.50 0.74 7.01
C LEU A 101 -6.91 0.62 5.60
N ALA A 102 -7.75 0.58 4.56
CA ALA A 102 -7.27 0.57 3.19
C ALA A 102 -6.60 1.89 2.80
N GLY A 103 -6.97 3.00 3.45
CA GLY A 103 -6.41 4.33 3.20
C GLY A 103 -5.11 4.64 3.95
N CYS A 104 -4.82 3.97 5.08
CA CYS A 104 -3.60 4.20 5.86
C CYS A 104 -2.44 3.29 5.47
N LEU A 105 -2.68 2.26 4.64
CA LEU A 105 -1.66 1.34 4.14
C LEU A 105 -0.47 2.04 3.43
N PRO A 106 -0.68 3.08 2.59
CA PRO A 106 0.43 3.83 1.98
C PRO A 106 1.31 4.55 3.01
N LEU A 107 0.70 5.04 4.09
CA LEU A 107 1.42 5.74 5.17
C LEU A 107 2.32 4.77 5.95
N LEU A 108 1.83 3.56 6.22
CA LEU A 108 2.61 2.52 6.90
C LEU A 108 3.84 2.10 6.08
N VAL A 109 3.73 2.07 4.75
CA VAL A 109 4.87 1.78 3.86
C VAL A 109 5.87 2.95 3.82
N GLN A 110 5.41 4.19 4.01
CA GLN A 110 6.25 5.39 4.01
C GLN A 110 7.02 5.59 5.33
N MET A 111 6.46 5.17 6.47
CA MET A 111 7.06 5.33 7.80
C MET A 111 8.51 4.79 7.91
N PRO A 112 8.84 3.59 7.39
CA PRO A 112 10.20 3.07 7.36
C PRO A 112 11.19 3.97 6.62
N ILE A 113 10.78 4.53 5.49
CA ILE A 113 11.62 5.41 4.66
C ILE A 113 11.92 6.71 5.42
N LEU A 114 10.91 7.26 6.08
CA LEU A 114 11.04 8.49 6.88
C LEU A 114 11.99 8.30 8.07
N MET A 115 11.91 7.15 8.76
CA MET A 115 12.86 6.79 9.81
C MET A 115 14.28 6.55 9.26
N GLY A 116 14.41 5.92 8.09
CA GLY A 116 15.71 5.72 7.43
C GLY A 116 16.39 7.05 7.07
N MET A 117 15.64 8.00 6.52
CA MET A 117 16.13 9.36 6.24
C MET A 117 16.51 10.11 7.52
N TYR A 118 15.72 10.00 8.58
CA TYR A 118 16.05 10.59 9.88
C TYR A 118 17.37 10.02 10.42
N TYR A 119 17.54 8.70 10.42
CA TYR A 119 18.76 8.08 10.92
C TYR A 119 19.99 8.44 10.08
N ALA A 120 19.85 8.57 8.76
CA ALA A 120 20.97 8.92 7.86
C ALA A 120 21.40 10.39 7.93
N LEU A 121 20.52 11.30 8.37
CA LEU A 121 20.83 12.73 8.51
C LEU A 121 21.32 13.10 9.92
N PHE A 122 20.92 12.34 10.94
CA PHE A 122 21.27 12.58 12.34
C PHE A 122 22.38 11.64 12.87
N ASN A 123 23.01 10.85 12.00
CA ASN A 123 24.19 10.03 12.28
C ASN A 123 25.32 10.39 11.32
#